data_AF-A0A8D2DJM5-F1
#
_entry.id   AF-A0A8D2DJM5-F1
#
_cell.length_a   1.000
_cell.length_b   1.000
_cell.length_c   1.000
_cell.angle_alpha   90.00
_cell.angle_beta   90.00
_cell.angle_gamma   90.00
#
_symmetry.space_group_name_H-M   'P 1'
#
loop_
_entity.id
_entity.type
_entity.pdbx_description
1 polymer ?
#
loop_
_entity_poly.entity_id
_entity_poly.type
_entity_poly.pdbx_seq_one_letter_code
_entity_poly.pdbx_strand_id
1 'polypeptide(L)'
;MASLKDQLIVNLLKEEEVPQNKIIIVGVGAVGMACAISILMKDLADEFALVDVMEDKLKGEMMDLQHGRLFLRTTKIISVKDYSVTANSKLVIITAGACQQEGGSRLNLVQSNVNIFKFIIPNVVKYSPHCKLLVVSNPVDILTYVAWNISGFPKNRVIGSGCNQDSARFHYLMGERLGVYPLSCHGWVLWRPWRLYVPVCVIYNFINHNLVQIFFFSHILGSNVKSNIVCLVYNCSKGFYFVYYLYP
;
A
#
# COMPACT_ATOMS: atom_id res chain seq x y z
N MET A 1 -1.74 8.65 -50.11
CA MET A 1 -2.76 7.59 -49.99
C MET A 1 -3.33 7.64 -48.58
N ALA A 2 -4.65 7.63 -48.42
CA ALA A 2 -5.28 7.59 -47.09
C ALA A 2 -4.92 6.26 -46.39
N SER A 3 -4.72 6.29 -45.08
CA SER A 3 -4.40 5.06 -44.33
C SER A 3 -5.65 4.17 -44.22
N LEU A 4 -5.47 2.86 -44.04
CA LEU A 4 -6.59 1.92 -43.82
C LEU A 4 -7.48 2.36 -42.64
N LYS A 5 -6.86 2.98 -41.62
CA LYS A 5 -7.57 3.53 -40.46
C LYS A 5 -8.53 4.64 -40.85
N ASP A 6 -8.10 5.55 -41.73
CA ASP A 6 -8.93 6.67 -42.20
C ASP A 6 -10.05 6.22 -43.14
N GLN A 7 -9.91 5.06 -43.77
CA GLN A 7 -10.95 4.44 -44.59
C GLN A 7 -12.02 3.74 -43.75
N LEU A 8 -11.63 3.14 -42.61
CA LEU A 8 -12.52 2.37 -41.75
C LEU A 8 -13.18 3.21 -40.64
N ILE A 9 -12.50 4.25 -40.15
CA ILE A 9 -12.93 5.02 -38.98
C ILE A 9 -13.04 6.50 -39.35
N VAL A 10 -14.26 7.03 -39.26
CA VAL A 10 -14.49 8.48 -39.36
C VAL A 10 -14.24 9.10 -38.00
N ASN A 11 -13.20 9.91 -37.90
CA ASN A 11 -12.86 10.60 -36.66
C ASN A 11 -13.75 11.83 -36.49
N LEU A 12 -14.73 11.76 -35.57
CA LEU A 12 -15.72 12.82 -35.38
C LEU A 12 -15.15 14.01 -34.59
N LEU A 13 -14.23 13.77 -33.67
CA LEU A 13 -13.58 14.78 -32.82
C LEU A 13 -12.12 14.38 -32.57
N LYS A 14 -11.21 15.35 -32.63
CA LYS A 14 -9.84 15.17 -32.11
C LYS A 14 -9.82 15.56 -30.65
N GLU A 15 -10.11 14.62 -29.76
CA GLU A 15 -9.95 14.84 -28.33
C GLU A 15 -8.54 14.47 -27.87
N GLU A 16 -7.88 15.39 -27.18
CA GLU A 16 -6.76 15.04 -26.31
C GLU A 16 -7.36 14.40 -25.05
N GLU A 17 -7.36 13.07 -25.00
CA GLU A 17 -7.88 12.33 -23.84
C GLU A 17 -7.05 12.62 -22.59
N VAL A 18 -7.59 13.47 -21.71
CA VAL A 18 -7.05 13.64 -20.35
C VAL A 18 -7.62 12.50 -19.50
N PRO A 19 -6.76 11.65 -18.90
CA PRO A 19 -7.24 10.52 -18.11
C PRO A 19 -7.91 11.03 -16.84
N GLN A 20 -9.05 10.44 -16.49
CA GLN A 20 -9.81 10.83 -15.31
C GLN A 20 -9.31 10.12 -14.06
N ASN A 21 -9.01 8.83 -14.11
CA ASN A 21 -8.68 7.98 -12.95
C ASN A 21 -7.30 7.35 -13.06
N LYS A 22 -6.30 8.19 -13.34
CA LYS A 22 -4.94 7.71 -13.54
C LYS A 22 -4.25 7.30 -12.24
N ILE A 23 -3.68 6.09 -12.24
CA ILE A 23 -2.89 5.53 -11.14
C ILE A 23 -1.48 5.22 -11.61
N ILE A 24 -0.49 5.56 -10.78
CA ILE A 24 0.92 5.26 -11.03
C ILE A 24 1.47 4.32 -9.97
N ILE A 25 2.31 3.39 -10.39
CA ILE A 25 3.21 2.65 -9.51
C ILE A 25 4.66 2.99 -9.81
N VAL A 26 5.38 3.42 -8.78
CA VAL A 26 6.83 3.67 -8.84
C VAL A 26 7.55 2.50 -8.20
N GLY A 27 8.17 1.66 -9.05
CA GLY A 27 8.92 0.46 -8.70
C GLY A 27 8.22 -0.82 -9.17
N VAL A 28 8.73 -1.47 -10.21
CA VAL A 28 8.21 -2.75 -10.77
C VAL A 28 8.87 -3.98 -10.13
N GLY A 29 9.08 -3.92 -8.82
CA GLY A 29 9.43 -5.09 -8.01
C GLY A 29 8.24 -6.03 -7.81
N ALA A 30 8.43 -7.14 -7.10
CA ALA A 30 7.35 -8.09 -6.80
C ALA A 30 6.14 -7.42 -6.12
N VAL A 31 6.37 -6.51 -5.18
CA VAL A 31 5.31 -5.74 -4.51
C VAL A 31 4.60 -4.81 -5.49
N GLY A 32 5.35 -4.11 -6.35
CA GLY A 32 4.79 -3.21 -7.36
C GLY A 32 3.90 -3.93 -8.36
N MET A 33 4.34 -5.08 -8.87
CA MET A 33 3.55 -5.88 -9.81
C MET A 33 2.33 -6.52 -9.16
N ALA A 34 2.44 -6.99 -7.91
CA ALA A 34 1.28 -7.48 -7.16
C ALA A 34 0.23 -6.38 -6.96
N CYS A 35 0.67 -5.16 -6.64
CA CYS A 35 -0.20 -3.99 -6.58
C CYS A 35 -0.81 -3.67 -7.95
N ALA A 36 -0.02 -3.69 -9.04
CA ALA A 36 -0.48 -3.41 -10.40
C ALA A 36 -1.61 -4.34 -10.83
N ILE A 37 -1.38 -5.65 -10.74
CA ILE A 37 -2.37 -6.66 -11.13
C ILE A 37 -3.64 -6.54 -10.26
N SER A 38 -3.49 -6.36 -8.96
CA SER A 38 -4.64 -6.20 -8.05
C SER A 38 -5.49 -4.97 -8.37
N ILE A 39 -4.89 -3.88 -8.85
CA ILE A 39 -5.59 -2.65 -9.24
C ILE A 39 -6.29 -2.83 -10.57
N LEU A 40 -5.61 -3.45 -11.54
CA LEU A 40 -6.14 -3.73 -12.87
C LEU A 40 -7.34 -4.70 -12.80
N MET A 41 -7.25 -5.76 -12.00
CA MET A 41 -8.35 -6.72 -11.82
C MET A 41 -9.56 -6.15 -11.07
N LYS A 42 -9.39 -5.02 -10.37
CA LYS A 42 -10.47 -4.32 -9.64
C LYS A 42 -11.06 -3.15 -10.43
N ASP A 43 -10.64 -2.95 -11.68
CA ASP A 43 -11.11 -1.88 -12.57
C ASP A 43 -11.04 -0.47 -11.94
N LEU A 44 -9.99 -0.20 -11.15
CA LEU A 44 -9.86 1.06 -10.41
C LEU A 44 -9.29 2.23 -11.22
N ALA A 45 -8.70 1.95 -12.38
CA ALA A 45 -7.99 2.93 -13.20
C ALA A 45 -8.39 2.82 -14.69
N ASP A 46 -8.52 3.98 -15.33
CA ASP A 46 -8.67 4.12 -16.78
C ASP A 46 -7.28 4.12 -17.46
N GLU A 47 -6.34 4.91 -16.93
CA GLU A 47 -4.94 4.95 -17.33
C GLU A 47 -4.04 4.49 -16.19
N PHE A 48 -3.11 3.60 -16.51
CA PHE A 48 -2.20 3.00 -15.56
C PHE A 48 -0.76 3.19 -16.05
N ALA A 49 0.12 3.69 -15.17
CA ALA A 49 1.51 3.95 -15.51
C ALA A 49 2.48 3.27 -14.54
N LEU A 50 3.52 2.67 -15.11
CA LEU A 50 4.63 2.05 -14.39
C LEU A 50 5.90 2.87 -14.57
N VAL A 51 6.60 3.12 -13.47
CA VAL A 51 7.88 3.85 -13.46
C VAL A 51 8.92 3.02 -12.73
N ASP A 52 10.06 2.78 -13.37
CA ASP A 52 11.23 2.14 -12.76
C ASP A 52 12.51 2.62 -13.45
N VAL A 53 13.65 2.38 -12.81
CA VAL A 53 14.99 2.66 -13.35
C VAL A 53 15.47 1.56 -14.29
N MET A 54 14.99 0.31 -14.13
CA MET A 54 15.36 -0.84 -14.95
C MET A 54 14.46 -0.93 -16.20
N GLU A 55 14.93 -0.36 -17.31
CA GLU A 55 14.15 -0.23 -18.57
C GLU A 55 13.72 -1.58 -19.16
N ASP A 56 14.63 -2.56 -19.22
CA ASP A 56 14.31 -3.87 -19.81
C ASP A 56 13.21 -4.59 -19.03
N LYS A 57 13.33 -4.59 -17.70
CA LYS A 57 12.31 -5.17 -16.82
C LYS A 57 10.99 -4.41 -16.95
N LEU A 58 11.04 -3.09 -16.91
CA LEU A 58 9.87 -2.22 -17.03
C LEU A 58 9.10 -2.44 -18.34
N LYS A 59 9.82 -2.63 -19.44
CA LYS A 59 9.23 -2.94 -20.74
C LYS A 59 8.63 -4.35 -20.77
N GLY A 60 9.33 -5.34 -20.22
CA GLY A 60 8.84 -6.71 -20.11
C GLY A 60 7.52 -6.80 -19.34
N GLU A 61 7.48 -6.24 -18.13
CA GLU A 61 6.29 -6.25 -17.27
C GLU A 61 5.11 -5.48 -17.91
N MET A 62 5.39 -4.36 -18.59
CA MET A 62 4.36 -3.62 -19.32
C MET A 62 3.76 -4.44 -20.46
N MET A 63 4.59 -5.09 -21.28
CA MET A 63 4.11 -5.89 -22.41
C MET A 63 3.23 -7.04 -21.92
N ASP A 64 3.59 -7.67 -20.81
CA ASP A 64 2.81 -8.75 -20.22
C ASP A 64 1.40 -8.27 -19.80
N LEU A 65 1.33 -7.13 -19.10
CA LEU A 65 0.06 -6.50 -18.75
C LEU A 65 -0.73 -6.04 -19.99
N GLN A 66 -0.04 -5.58 -21.04
CA GLN A 66 -0.67 -5.17 -22.30
C GLN A 66 -1.27 -6.36 -23.06
N HIS A 67 -0.61 -7.52 -23.07
CA HIS A 67 -1.16 -8.75 -23.66
C HIS A 67 -2.40 -9.22 -22.90
N GLY A 68 -2.43 -9.02 -21.58
CA GLY A 68 -3.59 -9.28 -20.73
C GLY A 68 -4.78 -8.33 -20.91
N ARG A 69 -4.66 -7.26 -21.72
CA ARG A 69 -5.70 -6.22 -21.85
C ARG A 69 -7.04 -6.74 -22.32
N LEU A 70 -7.10 -7.86 -23.02
CA LEU A 70 -8.38 -8.48 -23.41
C LEU A 70 -9.26 -8.82 -22.20
N PHE A 71 -8.65 -9.10 -21.04
CA PHE A 71 -9.33 -9.48 -19.81
C PHE A 71 -9.52 -8.33 -18.83
N LEU A 72 -9.04 -7.14 -19.18
CA LEU A 72 -9.03 -5.95 -18.32
C LEU A 72 -9.92 -4.85 -18.91
N ARG A 73 -10.48 -3.99 -18.06
CA ARG A 73 -11.24 -2.82 -18.52
C ARG A 73 -10.40 -1.55 -18.62
N THR A 74 -9.16 -1.57 -18.13
CA THR A 74 -8.23 -0.44 -18.21
C THR A 74 -7.82 -0.16 -19.64
N THR A 75 -8.01 1.08 -20.09
CA THR A 75 -7.89 1.47 -21.50
C THR A 75 -6.46 1.74 -21.91
N LYS A 76 -5.56 2.03 -20.97
CA LYS A 76 -4.18 2.40 -21.32
C LYS A 76 -3.20 2.02 -20.23
N ILE A 77 -2.20 1.22 -20.61
CA ILE A 77 -1.10 0.80 -19.75
C ILE A 77 0.18 1.31 -20.39
N ILE A 78 0.91 2.15 -19.67
CA ILE A 78 2.13 2.82 -20.16
C ILE A 78 3.27 2.52 -19.19
N SER A 79 4.48 2.35 -19.70
CA SER A 79 5.67 2.30 -18.86
C SER A 79 6.77 3.15 -19.45
N VAL A 80 7.41 3.95 -18.60
CA VAL A 80 8.56 4.77 -18.96
C VAL A 80 9.38 5.12 -17.72
N LYS A 81 10.66 5.38 -17.95
CA LYS A 81 11.59 5.89 -16.95
C LYS A 81 11.37 7.36 -16.63
N ASP A 82 10.93 8.13 -17.64
CA ASP A 82 10.69 9.56 -17.47
C ASP A 82 9.35 9.80 -16.78
N TYR A 83 9.36 10.70 -15.80
CA TYR A 83 8.19 11.06 -15.03
C TYR A 83 7.23 11.96 -15.80
N SER A 84 7.57 12.44 -17.00
CA SER A 84 6.64 13.20 -17.85
C SER A 84 5.30 12.49 -18.08
N VAL A 85 5.33 11.17 -18.26
CA VAL A 85 4.12 10.34 -18.43
C VAL A 85 3.34 10.18 -17.12
N THR A 86 3.88 10.60 -15.97
CA THR A 86 3.16 10.60 -14.69
C THR A 86 2.18 11.76 -14.52
N ALA A 87 2.07 12.64 -15.53
CA ALA A 87 1.22 13.82 -15.45
C ALA A 87 -0.26 13.48 -15.16
N ASN A 88 -0.90 14.33 -14.36
CA ASN A 88 -2.33 14.31 -14.03
C ASN A 88 -2.83 13.05 -13.31
N SER A 89 -2.02 12.48 -12.42
CA SER A 89 -2.40 11.27 -11.69
C SER A 89 -3.17 11.58 -10.41
N LYS A 90 -4.18 10.75 -10.10
CA LYS A 90 -4.97 10.86 -8.87
C LYS A 90 -4.29 10.17 -7.69
N LEU A 91 -3.65 9.02 -7.95
CA LEU A 91 -2.96 8.22 -6.94
C LEU A 91 -1.58 7.80 -7.46
N VAL A 92 -0.56 7.99 -6.62
CA VAL A 92 0.80 7.51 -6.87
C VAL A 92 1.22 6.59 -5.75
N ILE A 93 1.51 5.34 -6.11
CA ILE A 93 1.92 4.29 -5.18
C ILE A 93 3.42 4.12 -5.29
N ILE A 94 4.12 4.26 -4.16
CA ILE A 94 5.58 4.19 -4.11
C ILE A 94 5.97 2.86 -3.45
N THR A 95 6.45 1.95 -4.28
CA THR A 95 6.95 0.62 -3.91
C THR A 95 8.46 0.51 -4.11
N ALA A 96 9.09 1.50 -4.73
CA ALA A 96 10.53 1.57 -4.94
C ALA A 96 11.30 1.70 -3.62
N GLY A 97 12.32 0.86 -3.45
CA GLY A 97 13.20 0.88 -2.29
C GLY A 97 14.20 -0.26 -2.36
N ALA A 98 15.33 -0.08 -1.68
CA ALA A 98 16.27 -1.14 -1.43
C ALA A 98 15.65 -2.17 -0.48
N CYS A 99 15.88 -3.45 -0.78
CA CYS A 99 15.55 -4.54 0.13
C CYS A 99 16.68 -4.69 1.17
N GLN A 100 16.34 -5.11 2.39
CA GLN A 100 17.34 -5.35 3.41
C GLN A 100 18.19 -6.56 3.03
N GLN A 101 19.50 -6.37 2.88
CA GLN A 101 20.45 -7.47 2.69
C GLN A 101 20.84 -8.08 4.04
N GLU A 102 21.14 -9.38 4.05
CA GLU A 102 21.59 -10.10 5.25
C GLU A 102 22.87 -9.47 5.79
N GLY A 103 22.88 -9.11 7.08
CA GLY A 103 24.01 -8.43 7.74
C GLY A 103 24.03 -6.89 7.62
N GLY A 104 23.14 -6.29 6.83
CA GLY A 104 23.06 -4.84 6.67
C GLY A 104 22.47 -4.11 7.89
N SER A 105 23.07 -2.97 8.27
CA SER A 105 22.51 -2.08 9.30
C SER A 105 21.17 -1.50 8.87
N ARG A 106 20.16 -1.53 9.76
CA ARG A 106 18.84 -0.93 9.53
C ARG A 106 18.92 0.56 9.20
N LEU A 107 19.89 1.29 9.79
CA LEU A 107 20.08 2.71 9.52
C LEU A 107 20.53 2.98 8.08
N ASN A 108 21.40 2.12 7.54
CA ASN A 108 21.87 2.25 6.15
C ASN A 108 20.72 2.03 5.16
N LEU A 109 19.81 1.10 5.45
CA LEU A 109 18.61 0.86 4.65
C LEU A 109 17.73 2.11 4.58
N VAL A 110 17.48 2.75 5.73
CA VAL A 110 16.70 3.99 5.79
C VAL A 110 17.37 5.08 4.98
N GLN A 111 18.67 5.28 5.15
CA GLN A 111 19.40 6.34 4.44
C GLN A 111 19.35 6.15 2.92
N SER A 112 19.53 4.92 2.43
CA SER A 112 19.41 4.59 1.01
C SER A 112 18.01 4.87 0.48
N ASN A 113 16.96 4.45 1.21
CA ASN A 113 15.59 4.69 0.78
C ASN A 113 15.19 6.17 0.84
N VAL A 114 15.72 6.93 1.80
CA VAL A 114 15.55 8.39 1.85
C VAL A 114 16.19 9.05 0.62
N ASN A 115 17.38 8.63 0.22
CA ASN A 115 18.04 9.15 -0.98
C ASN A 115 17.25 8.85 -2.26
N ILE A 116 16.69 7.64 -2.36
CA ILE A 116 15.77 7.28 -3.46
C ILE A 116 14.53 8.20 -3.44
N PHE A 117 13.93 8.44 -2.28
CA PHE A 117 12.75 9.30 -2.14
C PHE A 117 13.04 10.77 -2.48
N LYS A 118 14.24 11.27 -2.19
CA LYS A 118 14.68 12.61 -2.62
C LYS A 118 14.69 12.77 -4.14
N PHE A 119 14.87 11.69 -4.90
CA PHE A 119 14.77 11.71 -6.35
C PHE A 119 13.33 11.51 -6.84
N ILE A 120 12.61 10.55 -6.27
CA ILE A 120 11.26 10.18 -6.73
C ILE A 120 10.23 11.28 -6.43
N ILE A 121 10.15 11.73 -5.18
CA ILE A 121 9.05 12.58 -4.69
C ILE A 121 8.97 13.92 -5.44
N PRO A 122 10.08 14.69 -5.62
CA PRO A 122 10.00 15.96 -6.34
C PRO A 122 9.57 15.79 -7.79
N ASN A 123 10.01 14.73 -8.46
CA ASN A 123 9.60 14.43 -9.82
C ASN A 123 8.10 14.10 -9.90
N VAL A 124 7.59 13.29 -8.98
CA VAL A 124 6.14 13.00 -8.91
C VAL A 124 5.32 14.27 -8.66
N VAL A 125 5.72 15.10 -7.71
CA VAL A 125 5.01 16.34 -7.37
C VAL A 125 5.03 17.34 -8.53
N LYS A 126 6.13 17.40 -9.29
CA LYS A 126 6.26 18.27 -10.47
C LYS A 126 5.19 17.97 -11.53
N TYR A 127 4.92 16.70 -11.82
CA TYR A 127 3.97 16.31 -12.87
C TYR A 127 2.55 16.06 -12.33
N SER A 128 2.41 15.76 -11.04
CA SER A 128 1.13 15.46 -10.40
C SER A 128 0.96 16.22 -9.07
N PRO A 129 0.78 17.56 -9.11
CA PRO A 129 0.70 18.38 -7.90
C PRO A 129 -0.56 18.12 -7.06
N HIS A 130 -1.60 17.51 -7.64
CA HIS A 130 -2.88 17.22 -6.98
C HIS A 130 -3.06 15.75 -6.57
N CYS A 131 -2.05 14.90 -6.76
CA CYS A 131 -2.17 13.48 -6.42
C CYS A 131 -2.22 13.21 -4.91
N LYS A 132 -2.66 11.99 -4.57
CA LYS A 132 -2.42 11.35 -3.28
C LYS A 132 -1.21 10.42 -3.40
N LEU A 133 -0.34 10.45 -2.40
CA LEU A 133 0.81 9.56 -2.29
C LEU A 133 0.45 8.40 -1.36
N LEU A 134 0.62 7.17 -1.84
CA LEU A 134 0.54 5.95 -1.05
C LEU A 134 1.94 5.32 -0.94
N VAL A 135 2.53 5.40 0.24
CA VAL A 135 3.87 4.85 0.51
C VAL A 135 3.73 3.40 0.98
N VAL A 136 4.37 2.49 0.26
CA VAL A 136 4.42 1.05 0.59
C VAL A 136 5.84 0.62 0.93
N SER A 137 6.85 1.36 0.45
CA SER A 137 8.27 1.10 0.74
C SER A 137 8.57 1.10 2.24
N ASN A 138 9.46 0.21 2.67
CA ASN A 138 9.83 0.05 4.07
C ASN A 138 11.11 0.80 4.46
N PRO A 139 11.23 1.28 5.71
CA PRO A 139 10.21 1.28 6.76
C PRO A 139 9.12 2.32 6.51
N VAL A 140 7.88 1.87 6.40
CA VAL A 140 6.76 2.67 5.87
C VAL A 140 6.49 3.94 6.66
N ASP A 141 6.54 3.92 8.00
CA ASP A 141 6.22 5.10 8.81
C ASP A 141 7.23 6.24 8.60
N ILE A 142 8.52 5.89 8.61
CA ILE A 142 9.61 6.86 8.43
C ILE A 142 9.57 7.39 6.99
N LEU A 143 9.39 6.51 6.00
CA LEU A 143 9.34 6.93 4.60
C LEU A 143 8.09 7.73 4.27
N THR A 144 6.97 7.50 4.96
CA THR A 144 5.76 8.33 4.85
C THR A 144 6.02 9.74 5.38
N TYR A 145 6.69 9.87 6.52
CA TYR A 145 7.10 11.16 7.06
C TYR A 145 8.08 11.90 6.14
N VAL A 146 9.05 11.17 5.57
CA VAL A 146 10.02 11.72 4.61
C VAL A 146 9.31 12.18 3.33
N ALA A 147 8.41 11.37 2.77
CA ALA A 147 7.61 11.73 1.61
C ALA A 147 6.76 12.98 1.87
N TRP A 148 6.18 13.10 3.06
CA TRP A 148 5.42 14.28 3.46
C TRP A 148 6.29 15.54 3.49
N ASN A 149 7.45 15.48 4.13
CA ASN A 149 8.37 16.61 4.21
C ASN A 149 8.91 17.05 2.85
N ILE A 150 9.26 16.09 1.97
CA ILE A 150 9.81 16.40 0.65
C ILE A 150 8.74 16.90 -0.32
N SER A 151 7.53 16.33 -0.26
CA SER A 151 6.45 16.69 -1.20
C SER A 151 5.84 18.06 -0.92
N GLY A 152 5.89 18.55 0.32
CA GLY A 152 5.17 19.76 0.72
C GLY A 152 3.64 19.61 0.68
N PHE A 153 3.13 18.39 0.53
CA PHE A 153 1.70 18.14 0.50
C PHE A 153 1.06 18.28 1.89
N PRO A 154 -0.24 18.61 1.95
CA PRO A 154 -0.97 18.52 3.20
C PRO A 154 -1.05 17.05 3.64
N LYS A 155 -1.02 16.82 4.96
CA LYS A 155 -0.96 15.49 5.58
C LYS A 155 -2.05 14.52 5.13
N ASN A 156 -3.21 15.01 4.70
CA ASN A 156 -4.32 14.19 4.20
C ASN A 156 -4.05 13.56 2.82
N ARG A 157 -2.99 13.98 2.11
CA ARG A 157 -2.61 13.45 0.80
C ARG A 157 -1.41 12.51 0.85
N VAL A 158 -0.78 12.32 2.00
CA VAL A 158 0.37 11.41 2.15
C VAL A 158 0.00 10.31 3.12
N ILE A 159 -0.16 9.10 2.59
CA ILE A 159 -0.69 7.95 3.31
C ILE A 159 0.35 6.83 3.25
N GLY A 160 0.69 6.25 4.40
CA GLY A 160 1.45 5.01 4.45
C GLY A 160 0.51 3.80 4.44
N SER A 161 0.93 2.69 3.83
CA SER A 161 0.19 1.42 3.93
C SER A 161 0.04 0.92 5.36
N GLY A 162 1.03 1.24 6.21
CA GLY A 162 1.01 1.03 7.66
C GLY A 162 0.65 -0.41 8.05
N CYS A 163 -0.17 -0.54 9.10
CA CYS A 163 -0.61 -1.83 9.64
C CYS A 163 -1.87 -2.40 8.96
N ASN A 164 -2.25 -1.94 7.77
CA ASN A 164 -3.41 -2.49 7.06
C ASN A 164 -3.20 -3.99 6.74
N GLN A 165 -2.00 -4.36 6.30
CA GLN A 165 -1.65 -5.75 6.05
C GLN A 165 -1.54 -6.57 7.34
N ASP A 166 -1.02 -5.99 8.42
CA ASP A 166 -0.91 -6.67 9.72
C ASP A 166 -2.29 -6.92 10.35
N SER A 167 -3.22 -5.98 10.19
CA SER A 167 -4.61 -6.16 10.63
C SER A 167 -5.33 -7.23 9.80
N ALA A 168 -5.11 -7.27 8.48
CA ALA A 168 -5.65 -8.35 7.64
C ALA A 168 -5.10 -9.73 8.05
N ARG A 169 -3.80 -9.83 8.36
CA ARG A 169 -3.20 -11.06 8.92
C ARG A 169 -3.81 -11.44 10.26
N PHE A 170 -4.08 -10.46 11.12
CA PHE A 170 -4.72 -10.69 12.41
C PHE A 170 -6.15 -11.23 12.24
N HIS A 171 -6.95 -10.65 11.32
CA HIS A 171 -8.28 -11.17 10.99
C HIS A 171 -8.23 -12.59 10.43
N TYR A 172 -7.24 -12.89 9.59
CA TYR A 172 -7.05 -14.22 9.03
C TYR A 172 -6.79 -15.26 10.13
N LEU A 173 -5.80 -15.01 11.01
CA LEU A 173 -5.47 -15.94 12.11
C LEU A 173 -6.61 -16.07 13.11
N MET A 174 -7.35 -14.99 13.37
CA MET A 174 -8.54 -15.02 14.21
C MET A 174 -9.65 -15.88 13.57
N GLY A 175 -9.91 -15.68 12.29
CA GLY A 175 -10.92 -16.44 11.55
C GLY A 175 -10.61 -17.93 11.51
N GLU A 176 -9.34 -18.30 11.27
CA GLU A 176 -8.87 -19.70 11.31
C GLU A 176 -9.13 -20.37 12.66
N ARG A 177 -8.91 -19.64 13.76
CA ARG A 177 -9.10 -20.15 15.13
C ARG A 177 -10.55 -20.27 15.55
N LEU A 178 -11.40 -19.34 15.09
CA LEU A 178 -12.81 -19.31 15.43
C LEU A 178 -13.67 -20.10 14.44
N GLY A 179 -13.11 -20.55 13.32
CA GLY A 179 -13.85 -21.19 12.24
C GLY A 179 -14.79 -20.22 11.51
N VAL A 180 -14.45 -18.93 11.49
CA VAL A 180 -15.26 -17.86 10.91
C VAL A 180 -14.50 -17.14 9.80
N TYR A 181 -15.23 -16.67 8.79
CA TYR A 181 -14.64 -15.92 7.70
C TYR A 181 -14.02 -14.59 8.19
N PRO A 182 -12.78 -14.22 7.78
CA PRO A 182 -12.05 -13.06 8.33
C PRO A 182 -12.79 -11.72 8.22
N LEU A 183 -13.68 -11.55 7.24
CA LEU A 183 -14.48 -10.34 7.08
C LEU A 183 -15.49 -10.13 8.24
N SER A 184 -15.86 -11.20 8.94
CA SER A 184 -16.71 -11.16 10.14
C SER A 184 -15.89 -11.06 11.44
N CYS A 185 -14.56 -11.05 11.34
CA CYS A 185 -13.65 -10.86 12.46
C CYS A 185 -13.20 -9.40 12.50
N HIS A 186 -13.42 -8.72 13.62
CA HIS A 186 -13.03 -7.33 13.78
C HIS A 186 -11.95 -7.20 14.84
N GLY A 187 -10.87 -6.48 14.49
CA GLY A 187 -9.70 -6.25 15.34
C GLY A 187 -8.67 -5.39 14.64
N TRP A 188 -7.82 -4.69 15.39
CA TRP A 188 -6.93 -3.68 14.82
C TRP A 188 -5.51 -3.87 15.35
N VAL A 189 -4.54 -3.94 14.44
CA VAL A 189 -3.13 -3.89 14.80
C VAL A 189 -2.68 -2.45 14.60
N LEU A 190 -2.19 -1.82 15.67
CA LEU A 190 -1.70 -0.45 15.63
C LEU A 190 -0.22 -0.41 15.99
N TRP A 191 0.52 0.48 15.33
CA TRP A 191 1.95 0.65 15.56
C TRP A 191 2.21 1.75 16.60
N ARG A 192 3.13 1.50 17.54
CA ARG A 192 3.80 2.58 18.29
C ARG A 192 5.14 2.87 17.63
N PRO A 193 5.52 4.16 17.50
CA PRO A 193 6.91 4.49 17.22
C PRO A 193 7.74 3.94 18.39
N TRP A 194 8.81 3.21 18.08
CA TRP A 194 9.75 2.57 19.00
C TRP A 194 9.37 1.15 19.49
N ARG A 195 9.79 0.18 18.68
CA ARG A 195 10.14 -1.22 19.02
C ARG A 195 9.05 -2.27 19.26
N LEU A 196 7.76 -1.95 19.38
CA LEU A 196 6.72 -2.97 19.61
C LEU A 196 5.49 -2.75 18.72
N TYR A 197 5.10 -3.80 17.98
CA TYR A 197 3.72 -3.95 17.50
C TYR A 197 2.84 -4.04 18.74
N VAL A 198 1.92 -3.09 18.91
CA VAL A 198 0.94 -3.18 19.99
C VAL A 198 -0.36 -3.68 19.34
N PRO A 199 -0.74 -4.95 19.53
CA PRO A 199 -2.11 -5.34 19.22
C PRO A 199 -3.02 -4.50 20.13
N VAL A 200 -3.66 -3.50 19.55
CA VAL A 200 -4.69 -2.75 20.26
C VAL A 200 -5.96 -3.58 20.10
N CYS A 201 -6.15 -4.52 21.02
CA CYS A 201 -7.42 -5.24 21.16
C CYS A 201 -8.50 -4.24 21.53
N VAL A 202 -9.20 -3.69 20.54
CA VAL A 202 -10.40 -2.89 20.75
C VAL A 202 -11.56 -3.55 20.01
N ILE A 203 -12.45 -4.08 20.85
CA ILE A 203 -13.85 -4.49 20.63
C ILE A 203 -14.05 -5.58 19.57
N TYR A 204 -14.18 -6.81 20.06
CA TYR A 204 -14.82 -7.89 19.33
C TYR A 204 -16.29 -7.54 19.13
N ASN A 205 -16.68 -7.29 17.88
CA ASN A 205 -18.08 -7.16 17.51
C ASN A 205 -18.43 -8.38 16.65
N PHE A 206 -18.92 -9.44 17.29
CA PHE A 206 -19.47 -10.59 16.57
C PHE A 206 -20.98 -10.39 16.50
N ILE A 207 -21.52 -10.05 15.33
CA ILE A 207 -22.98 -9.93 15.13
C ILE A 207 -23.63 -9.03 16.22
N ASN A 208 -23.10 -7.82 16.43
CA ASN A 208 -23.55 -6.87 17.46
C ASN A 208 -23.50 -7.36 18.92
N HIS A 209 -22.87 -8.50 19.22
CA HIS A 209 -22.60 -8.93 20.58
C HIS A 209 -21.14 -8.63 20.94
N ASN A 210 -20.97 -7.80 21.97
CA ASN A 210 -19.68 -7.56 22.61
C ASN A 210 -19.28 -8.78 23.44
N LEU A 211 -18.43 -9.65 22.90
CA LEU A 211 -17.79 -10.72 23.66
C LEU A 211 -16.43 -10.22 24.14
N VAL A 212 -16.33 -9.79 25.40
CA VAL A 212 -15.04 -9.59 26.07
C VAL A 212 -14.66 -10.91 26.72
N GLN A 213 -14.04 -11.81 25.95
CA GLN A 213 -13.39 -13.00 26.50
C GLN A 213 -11.88 -12.86 26.35
N ILE A 214 -11.20 -12.98 27.47
CA ILE A 214 -9.76 -12.81 27.65
C ILE A 214 -9.04 -13.94 26.91
N PHE A 215 -8.47 -13.67 25.75
CA PHE A 215 -7.57 -14.61 25.08
C PHE A 215 -6.12 -14.17 25.26
N PHE A 216 -5.33 -15.03 25.92
CA PHE A 216 -3.89 -14.85 26.08
C PHE A 216 -3.21 -14.90 24.70
N PHE A 217 -2.48 -13.83 24.37
CA PHE A 217 -1.74 -13.68 23.10
C PHE A 217 -0.70 -14.80 22.86
N SER A 218 -0.22 -15.45 23.93
CA SER A 218 0.72 -16.59 23.86
C SER A 218 0.11 -17.87 23.28
N HIS A 219 -1.20 -18.08 23.39
CA HIS A 219 -1.88 -19.20 22.75
C HIS A 219 -2.23 -18.90 21.28
N ILE A 220 -2.13 -17.64 20.85
CA ILE A 220 -2.51 -17.19 19.50
C ILE A 220 -1.40 -17.33 18.45
N LEU A 221 -0.15 -17.33 18.87
CA LEU A 221 1.00 -17.55 18.02
C LEU A 221 1.78 -18.69 18.63
N GLY A 222 1.66 -19.90 18.06
CA GLY A 222 2.32 -21.10 18.59
C GLY A 222 3.78 -20.82 18.95
N SER A 223 4.09 -20.96 20.24
CA SER A 223 5.37 -21.08 20.97
C SER A 223 6.64 -20.31 20.55
N ASN A 224 6.71 -19.64 19.41
CA ASN A 224 7.94 -19.11 18.83
C ASN A 224 7.99 -17.58 18.73
N VAL A 225 6.98 -16.86 19.21
CA VAL A 225 7.00 -15.39 19.29
C VAL A 225 7.38 -14.98 20.72
N LYS A 226 8.66 -14.61 20.92
CA LYS A 226 9.23 -14.13 22.21
C LYS A 226 8.72 -12.73 22.63
N SER A 227 7.45 -12.42 22.45
CA SER A 227 6.84 -11.17 22.94
C SER A 227 5.42 -11.44 23.45
N ASN A 228 5.34 -11.84 24.73
CA ASN A 228 4.08 -12.02 25.44
C ASN A 228 3.56 -10.64 25.88
N ILE A 229 2.70 -10.03 25.06
CA ILE A 229 1.93 -8.84 25.46
C ILE A 229 0.48 -9.28 25.60
N VAL A 230 -0.07 -9.20 26.82
CA VAL A 230 -1.49 -9.45 27.09
C VAL A 230 -2.17 -8.10 27.27
N CYS A 231 -3.17 -7.80 26.44
CA CYS A 231 -3.97 -6.58 26.55
C CYS A 231 -5.36 -6.95 27.10
N LEU A 232 -5.69 -6.45 28.29
CA LEU A 232 -7.01 -6.60 28.92
C LEU A 232 -7.76 -5.28 28.81
N VAL A 233 -8.99 -5.32 28.28
CA VAL A 233 -9.92 -4.19 28.30
C VAL A 233 -11.10 -4.59 29.19
N TYR A 234 -11.26 -3.91 30.33
CA TYR A 234 -12.41 -4.10 31.22
C TYR A 234 -13.43 -2.99 30.95
N ASN A 235 -14.69 -3.37 30.71
CA ASN A 235 -15.79 -2.42 30.60
C ASN A 235 -16.46 -2.31 31.97
N CYS A 236 -16.23 -1.20 32.67
CA CYS A 236 -17.09 -0.78 33.76
C CYS A 236 -17.62 0.61 33.40
N SER A 237 -18.91 0.82 33.59
CA SER A 237 -19.78 1.86 33.04
C SER A 237 -19.41 3.34 33.33
N LYS A 238 -18.19 3.63 33.77
CA LYS A 238 -17.73 4.98 34.14
C LYS A 238 -16.33 5.38 33.62
N GLY A 239 -15.70 4.63 32.72
CA GLY A 239 -14.48 5.09 32.05
C GLY A 239 -13.53 3.98 31.59
N PHE A 240 -12.74 4.26 30.55
CA PHE A 240 -11.71 3.36 30.04
C PHE A 240 -10.46 3.43 30.92
N TYR A 241 -10.04 2.28 31.48
CA TYR A 241 -8.77 2.16 32.18
C TYR A 241 -7.86 1.16 31.47
N PHE A 242 -6.63 1.58 31.17
CA PHE A 242 -5.59 0.71 30.64
C PHE A 242 -4.74 0.19 31.80
N VAL A 243 -4.66 -1.14 31.97
CA VAL A 243 -3.75 -1.77 32.95
C VAL A 243 -2.72 -2.59 32.18
N TYR A 244 -1.45 -2.24 32.33
CA TYR A 244 -0.32 -2.98 31.77
C TYR A 244 0.26 -3.90 32.85
N TYR A 245 0.34 -5.21 32.58
CA TYR A 245 1.19 -6.12 33.35
C TYR A 245 2.44 -6.44 32.51
N LEU A 246 3.59 -5.96 32.98
CA LEU A 246 4.89 -6.50 32.62
C LEU A 246 5.19 -7.58 33.67
N TYR A 247 5.13 -8.85 33.30
CA TYR A 247 5.80 -9.87 34.12
C TYR A 247 7.31 -9.80 33.81
N PRO A 248 8.17 -9.78 34.85
CA PRO A 248 9.63 -9.77 34.67
C PRO A 248 10.14 -11.01 33.94
#